data_AF-X1HPL6-F1
#
_entry.id   AF-X1HPL6-F1
#
_cell.length_a   1.000
_cell.length_b   1.000
_cell.length_c   1.000
_cell.angle_alpha   90.00
_cell.angle_beta   90.00
_cell.angle_gamma   90.00
#
_symmetry.space_group_name_H-M   'P 1'
#
loop_
_entity.id
_entity.type
_entity.pdbx_description
1 polymer ?
#
loop_
_entity_poly.entity_id
_entity_poly.type
_entity_poly.pdbx_seq_one_letter_code
_entity_poly.pdbx_strand_id
1 'polypeptide(L)'
;MSDRLDLDPLRKLRKYPHLEPLDTAIWNAWLDTDPWPDAVVAYDVHVGTVATVADGTPENYRRMVEHLSTLRIDVVVVRPGVTLVVEIKPSASLSAIGQALGYSLLFRDQYPDYPKPTPAILTDLSKPDTSWLCNRLNVQLFTLGRPITG
;
A
#
# COMPACT_ATOMS: atom_id res chain seq x y z
N MET A 1 -10.60 -14.07 7.61
CA MET A 1 -9.49 -13.63 6.74
C MET A 1 -8.21 -14.30 7.21
N SER A 2 -7.26 -14.59 6.33
CA SER A 2 -5.96 -15.10 6.76
C SER A 2 -5.25 -14.02 7.59
N ASP A 3 -4.90 -14.32 8.83
CA ASP A 3 -4.12 -13.44 9.71
C ASP A 3 -2.67 -13.24 9.24
N ARG A 4 -2.31 -13.81 8.08
CA ARG A 4 -0.98 -13.74 7.49
C ARG A 4 -1.06 -13.17 6.09
N LEU A 5 -0.11 -12.28 5.79
CA LEU A 5 0.08 -11.72 4.46
C LEU A 5 0.51 -12.82 3.47
N ASP A 6 0.03 -12.70 2.24
CA ASP A 6 0.56 -13.44 1.10
C ASP A 6 1.81 -12.71 0.61
N LEU A 7 2.99 -13.24 0.98
CA LEU A 7 4.28 -12.60 0.75
C LEU A 7 5.02 -13.25 -0.42
N ASP A 8 5.37 -12.44 -1.40
CA ASP A 8 6.19 -12.80 -2.55
C ASP A 8 7.57 -12.12 -2.48
N PRO A 9 8.61 -12.68 -3.13
CA PRO A 9 9.86 -11.96 -3.35
C PRO A 9 9.61 -10.62 -4.08
N LEU A 10 10.33 -9.56 -3.70
CA LEU A 10 10.23 -8.27 -4.37
C LEU A 10 10.78 -8.35 -5.80
N ARG A 11 9.87 -8.43 -6.77
CA ARG A 11 10.20 -8.50 -8.21
C ARG A 11 9.04 -7.98 -9.05
N LYS A 12 9.33 -7.70 -10.32
CA LYS A 12 8.29 -7.35 -11.28
C LYS A 12 7.34 -8.53 -11.53
N LEU A 13 6.04 -8.27 -11.48
CA LEU A 13 5.00 -9.22 -11.86
C LEU A 13 4.47 -8.90 -13.25
N ARG A 14 3.94 -9.92 -13.93
CA ARG A 14 3.21 -9.74 -15.20
C ARG A 14 1.95 -8.89 -15.01
N LYS A 15 1.30 -9.03 -13.85
CA LYS A 15 0.10 -8.29 -13.46
C LYS A 15 0.09 -8.18 -11.94
N TYR A 16 -0.21 -6.98 -11.43
CA TYR A 16 -0.41 -6.73 -10.02
C TYR A 16 -1.91 -6.77 -9.70
N PRO A 17 -2.32 -7.34 -8.54
CA PRO A 17 -3.70 -7.24 -8.07
C PRO A 17 -4.09 -5.78 -7.86
N HIS A 18 -5.14 -5.34 -8.53
CA HIS A 18 -5.83 -4.04 -8.32
C HIS A 18 -5.01 -2.74 -8.40
N LEU A 19 -3.71 -2.77 -8.74
CA LEU A 19 -2.98 -1.55 -9.07
C LEU A 19 -3.45 -0.98 -10.40
N GLU A 20 -3.70 0.33 -10.41
CA GLU A 20 -4.01 1.07 -11.63
C GLU A 20 -2.82 1.07 -12.61
N PRO A 21 -3.05 1.32 -13.92
CA PRO A 21 -1.98 1.29 -14.92
C PRO A 21 -0.80 2.22 -14.62
N LEU A 22 -1.07 3.44 -14.17
CA LEU A 22 -0.02 4.40 -13.80
C LEU A 22 0.72 4.00 -12.53
N ASP A 23 0.01 3.50 -11.51
CA ASP A 23 0.61 3.00 -10.28
C ASP A 23 1.52 1.79 -10.57
N THR A 24 1.09 0.91 -11.47
CA THR A 24 1.89 -0.20 -12.00
C THR A 24 3.16 0.29 -12.70
N ALA A 25 3.06 1.32 -13.53
CA ALA A 25 4.21 1.88 -14.25
C ALA A 25 5.21 2.52 -13.28
N ILE A 26 4.73 3.26 -12.27
CA ILE A 26 5.55 3.84 -11.21
C ILE A 26 6.24 2.74 -10.40
N TRP A 27 5.50 1.72 -9.97
CA TRP A 27 6.03 0.58 -9.22
C TRP A 27 7.12 -0.15 -9.99
N ASN A 28 6.87 -0.47 -11.26
CA ASN A 28 7.86 -1.11 -12.12
C ASN A 28 9.13 -0.26 -12.31
N ALA A 29 8.97 1.05 -12.53
CA ALA A 29 10.10 1.95 -12.68
C ALA A 29 10.93 2.06 -11.40
N TRP A 30 10.29 1.98 -10.22
CA TRP A 30 10.98 1.94 -8.94
C TRP A 30 11.70 0.61 -8.72
N LEU A 31 11.09 -0.52 -9.09
CA LEU A 31 11.73 -1.84 -9.03
C LEU A 31 12.98 -1.95 -9.93
N ASP A 32 13.04 -1.21 -11.05
CA ASP A 32 14.24 -1.14 -11.90
C ASP A 32 15.44 -0.48 -11.22
N THR A 33 15.24 0.18 -10.08
CA THR A 33 16.34 0.76 -9.27
C THR A 33 17.00 -0.26 -8.35
N ASP A 34 16.54 -1.53 -8.40
CA ASP A 34 16.93 -2.64 -7.50
C ASP A 34 17.04 -2.21 -6.04
N PRO A 35 15.94 -1.71 -5.43
CA PRO A 35 16.05 -1.02 -4.17
C PRO A 35 16.47 -1.98 -3.06
N TRP A 36 15.89 -3.18 -2.98
CA TRP A 36 15.98 -4.05 -1.80
C TRP A 36 15.91 -5.57 -2.12
N PRO A 37 17.05 -6.24 -2.33
CA PRO A 37 17.08 -7.66 -2.73
C PRO A 37 16.52 -8.63 -1.68
N ASP A 38 16.64 -8.29 -0.39
CA ASP A 38 16.14 -9.14 0.71
C ASP A 38 14.69 -8.82 1.11
N ALA A 39 13.97 -8.03 0.31
CA ALA A 39 12.59 -7.67 0.60
C ALA A 39 11.60 -8.70 0.08
N VAL A 40 10.54 -8.90 0.87
CA VAL A 40 9.32 -9.56 0.43
C VAL A 40 8.17 -8.57 0.44
N VAL A 41 7.14 -8.85 -0.33
CA VAL A 41 6.07 -7.90 -0.63
C VAL A 41 4.72 -8.60 -0.66
N ALA A 42 3.69 -7.93 -0.14
CA ALA A 42 2.29 -8.27 -0.36
C ALA A 42 1.62 -7.14 -1.13
N TYR A 43 0.68 -7.50 -2.02
CA TYR A 43 -0.11 -6.56 -2.80
C TYR A 43 -1.58 -6.64 -2.37
N ASP A 44 -2.32 -5.54 -2.56
CA ASP A 44 -3.78 -5.50 -2.35
C ASP A 44 -4.19 -6.00 -0.94
N VAL A 45 -3.47 -5.53 0.07
CA VAL A 45 -3.68 -5.97 1.45
C VAL A 45 -4.94 -5.33 2.01
N HIS A 46 -5.91 -6.16 2.37
CA HIS A 46 -7.21 -5.70 2.88
C HIS A 46 -7.11 -5.37 4.37
N VAL A 47 -7.50 -4.15 4.74
CA VAL A 47 -7.49 -3.68 6.13
C VAL A 47 -8.80 -3.00 6.55
N GLY A 48 -9.01 -2.95 7.86
CA GLY A 48 -10.13 -2.24 8.47
C GLY A 48 -11.36 -3.11 8.69
N THR A 49 -12.47 -2.47 9.10
CA THR A 49 -13.66 -3.16 9.55
C THR A 49 -14.60 -3.49 8.39
N VAL A 50 -15.00 -4.77 8.30
CA VAL A 50 -16.06 -5.21 7.40
C VAL A 50 -17.40 -4.65 7.88
N ALA A 51 -18.17 -4.07 6.97
CA ALA A 51 -19.51 -3.56 7.30
C ALA A 51 -20.44 -4.71 7.75
N THR A 52 -21.21 -4.47 8.81
CA THR A 52 -22.17 -5.45 9.33
C THR A 52 -23.26 -5.74 8.30
N VAL A 53 -23.48 -7.04 8.04
CA VAL A 53 -24.56 -7.54 7.19
C VAL A 53 -25.70 -8.08 8.05
N ALA A 54 -26.95 -7.88 7.61
CA ALA A 54 -28.13 -8.37 8.34
C ALA A 54 -28.18 -9.90 8.38
N ASP A 55 -28.77 -10.44 9.45
CA ASP A 55 -29.00 -11.88 9.56
C ASP A 55 -29.83 -12.41 8.39
N GLY A 56 -29.46 -13.60 7.90
CA GLY A 56 -30.08 -14.21 6.71
C GLY A 56 -29.58 -13.68 5.36
N THR A 57 -28.66 -12.71 5.33
CA THR A 57 -28.03 -12.26 4.07
C THR A 57 -27.34 -13.43 3.36
N PRO A 58 -27.65 -13.71 2.08
CA PRO A 58 -27.01 -14.77 1.32
C PRO A 58 -25.48 -14.63 1.26
N GLU A 59 -24.76 -15.74 1.24
CA GLU A 59 -23.29 -15.79 1.35
C GLU A 59 -22.58 -15.00 0.24
N ASN A 60 -23.10 -15.03 -0.98
CA ASN A 60 -22.57 -14.24 -2.09
C ASN A 60 -22.62 -12.73 -1.81
N TYR A 61 -23.68 -12.25 -1.15
CA TYR A 61 -23.80 -10.85 -0.76
C TYR A 61 -22.91 -10.51 0.44
N ARG A 62 -22.70 -11.44 1.38
CA ARG A 62 -21.76 -11.23 2.49
C ARG A 62 -20.34 -11.00 1.98
N ARG A 63 -19.87 -11.86 1.06
CA ARG A 63 -18.54 -11.73 0.44
C ARG A 63 -18.39 -10.43 -0.35
N MET A 64 -19.46 -10.01 -1.03
CA MET A 64 -19.48 -8.73 -1.74
C MET A 64 -19.34 -7.56 -0.76
N VAL A 65 -20.07 -7.58 0.36
CA VAL A 65 -19.95 -6.52 1.38
C VAL A 65 -18.57 -6.53 2.02
N GLU A 66 -18.02 -7.69 2.36
CA GLU A 66 -16.64 -7.82 2.86
C GLU A 66 -15.65 -7.15 1.91
N HIS A 67 -15.68 -7.51 0.63
CA HIS A 67 -14.75 -6.95 -0.36
C HIS A 67 -14.92 -5.44 -0.60
N LEU A 68 -16.16 -4.93 -0.58
CA LEU A 68 -16.45 -3.51 -0.83
C LEU A 68 -16.26 -2.60 0.39
N SER A 69 -16.33 -3.15 1.60
CA SER A 69 -16.27 -2.36 2.84
C SER A 69 -14.86 -2.28 3.44
N THR A 70 -13.98 -3.22 3.10
CA THR A 70 -12.58 -3.15 3.51
C THR A 70 -11.81 -2.12 2.70
N LEU A 71 -10.87 -1.46 3.37
CA LEU A 71 -9.88 -0.60 2.72
C LEU A 71 -8.75 -1.47 2.16
N ARG A 72 -8.02 -0.94 1.17
CA ARG A 72 -6.98 -1.68 0.47
C ARG A 72 -5.69 -0.89 0.48
N ILE A 73 -4.61 -1.56 0.83
CA ILE A 73 -3.24 -1.06 0.76
C ILE A 73 -2.65 -1.56 -0.54
N ASP A 74 -2.11 -0.64 -1.34
CA ASP A 74 -1.48 -0.97 -2.63
C ASP A 74 -0.38 -2.03 -2.44
N VAL A 75 0.58 -1.73 -1.56
CA VAL A 75 1.75 -2.58 -1.32
C VAL A 75 2.17 -2.55 0.15
N VAL A 76 2.49 -3.71 0.71
CA VAL A 76 3.22 -3.85 1.98
C VAL A 76 4.57 -4.48 1.70
N VAL A 77 5.66 -3.78 2.03
CA VAL A 77 7.03 -4.32 1.91
C VAL A 77 7.53 -4.73 3.29
N VAL A 78 8.07 -5.93 3.41
CA VAL A 78 8.66 -6.44 4.65
C VAL A 78 10.13 -6.77 4.41
N ARG A 79 10.98 -6.31 5.33
CA ARG A 79 12.42 -6.56 5.40
C ARG A 79 12.80 -6.83 6.85
N PRO A 80 14.01 -7.36 7.14
CA PRO A 80 14.46 -7.54 8.52
C PRO A 80 14.33 -6.24 9.34
N GLY A 81 13.43 -6.26 10.33
CA GLY A 81 13.17 -5.13 11.24
C GLY A 81 12.37 -3.95 10.65
N VAL A 82 11.92 -4.04 9.39
CA VAL A 82 11.23 -2.93 8.70
C VAL A 82 9.97 -3.45 7.99
N THR A 83 8.84 -2.78 8.23
CA THR A 83 7.61 -2.95 7.46
C THR A 83 7.21 -1.60 6.90
N LEU A 84 7.03 -1.50 5.59
CA LEU A 84 6.54 -0.31 4.90
C LEU A 84 5.12 -0.57 4.41
N VAL A 85 4.22 0.36 4.69
CA VAL A 85 2.87 0.41 4.11
C VAL A 85 2.91 1.48 3.04
N VAL A 86 2.95 1.07 1.78
CA VAL A 86 3.27 1.91 0.64
C VAL A 86 1.99 2.24 -0.14
N GLU A 87 1.67 3.52 -0.22
CA GLU A 87 0.67 4.07 -1.15
C GLU A 87 1.37 4.50 -2.44
N ILE A 88 0.89 4.06 -3.59
CA ILE A 88 1.46 4.41 -4.89
C ILE A 88 0.52 5.39 -5.57
N LYS A 89 1.01 6.59 -5.94
CA LYS A 89 0.20 7.57 -6.66
C LYS A 89 1.02 8.41 -7.63
N PRO A 90 0.50 8.74 -8.83
CA PRO A 90 1.08 9.80 -9.64
C PRO A 90 0.88 11.16 -8.96
N SER A 91 1.89 12.04 -9.05
CA SER A 91 1.84 13.42 -8.57
C SER A 91 1.32 13.54 -7.14
N ALA A 92 1.99 12.85 -6.20
CA ALA A 92 1.53 12.69 -4.83
C ALA A 92 1.11 14.03 -4.18
N SER A 93 -0.02 13.97 -3.47
CA SER A 93 -0.65 15.10 -2.81
C SER A 93 -0.97 14.80 -1.34
N LEU A 94 -1.62 15.73 -0.64
CA LEU A 94 -2.04 15.56 0.75
C LEU A 94 -2.90 14.30 0.98
N SER A 95 -3.67 13.86 -0.03
CA SER A 95 -4.47 12.64 0.07
C SER A 95 -3.61 11.40 0.29
N ALA A 96 -2.49 11.28 -0.43
CA ALA A 96 -1.58 10.14 -0.32
C ALA A 96 -0.93 10.06 1.07
N ILE A 97 -0.66 11.21 1.70
CA ILE A 97 -0.18 11.28 3.10
C ILE A 97 -1.24 10.73 4.06
N GLY A 98 -2.48 11.18 3.93
CA GLY A 98 -3.59 10.70 4.75
C GLY A 98 -3.83 9.20 4.60
N GLN A 99 -3.78 8.70 3.37
CA GLN A 99 -3.91 7.27 3.06
C GLN A 99 -2.77 6.46 3.68
N ALA A 100 -1.51 6.81 3.42
CA ALA A 100 -0.36 6.09 3.98
C ALA A 100 -0.40 6.02 5.51
N LEU A 101 -0.75 7.13 6.17
CA LEU A 101 -0.91 7.18 7.63
C LEU A 101 -2.06 6.30 8.12
N GLY A 102 -3.26 6.47 7.54
CA GLY A 102 -4.46 5.72 7.94
C GLY A 102 -4.27 4.22 7.76
N TYR A 103 -3.75 3.83 6.59
CA TYR A 103 -3.46 2.43 6.28
C TYR A 103 -2.40 1.83 7.20
N SER A 104 -1.36 2.58 7.58
CA SER A 104 -0.37 2.08 8.54
C SER A 104 -0.96 1.82 9.93
N LEU A 105 -1.91 2.65 10.37
CA LEU A 105 -2.60 2.45 11.64
C LEU A 105 -3.48 1.19 11.60
N LEU A 106 -4.27 1.04 10.54
CA LEU A 106 -5.15 -0.12 10.36
C LEU A 106 -4.35 -1.41 10.18
N PHE A 107 -3.26 -1.36 9.41
CA PHE A 107 -2.35 -2.48 9.24
C PHE A 107 -1.78 -2.94 10.58
N ARG A 108 -1.33 -2.00 11.42
CA ARG A 108 -0.76 -2.32 12.74
C ARG A 108 -1.74 -3.04 13.65
N ASP A 109 -3.01 -2.62 13.62
CA ASP A 109 -4.07 -3.23 14.43
C ASP A 109 -4.37 -4.66 13.97
N GLN A 110 -4.45 -4.86 12.65
CA GLN A 110 -4.83 -6.13 12.05
C GLN A 110 -3.68 -7.14 11.93
N TYR A 111 -2.43 -6.67 11.84
CA TYR A 111 -1.24 -7.49 11.65
C TYR A 111 -0.17 -7.19 12.72
N PRO A 112 -0.45 -7.45 14.02
CA PRO A 112 0.41 -7.06 15.14
C PRO A 112 1.75 -7.82 15.21
N ASP A 113 1.86 -8.95 14.50
CA ASP A 113 3.07 -9.79 14.48
C ASP A 113 4.19 -9.22 13.58
N TYR A 114 3.89 -8.21 12.76
CA TYR A 114 4.88 -7.54 11.93
C TYR A 114 5.52 -6.36 12.68
N PRO A 115 6.76 -5.97 12.32
CA PRO A 115 7.35 -4.73 12.82
C PRO A 115 6.40 -3.55 12.66
N LYS A 116 6.54 -2.56 13.55
CA LYS A 116 5.74 -1.32 13.50
C LYS A 116 5.80 -0.74 12.07
N PRO A 117 4.65 -0.58 11.38
CA PRO A 117 4.65 -0.12 9.99
C PRO A 117 5.12 1.33 9.91
N THR A 118 5.95 1.61 8.92
CA THR A 118 6.30 2.96 8.51
C THR A 118 5.43 3.34 7.31
N PRO A 119 4.65 4.43 7.39
CA PRO A 119 3.87 4.91 6.26
C PRO A 119 4.80 5.37 5.16
N ALA A 120 4.51 4.98 3.93
CA ALA A 120 5.32 5.31 2.77
C ALA A 120 4.45 5.72 1.57
N ILE A 121 5.00 6.60 0.74
CA ILE A 121 4.44 7.00 -0.54
C ILE A 121 5.48 6.75 -1.61
N LEU A 122 5.08 6.08 -2.69
CA LEU A 122 5.85 6.02 -3.92
C LEU A 122 5.16 6.85 -5.01
N THR A 123 5.91 7.74 -5.64
CA THR A 123 5.36 8.64 -6.64
C THR A 123 6.36 8.94 -7.76
N ASP A 124 5.85 9.41 -8.90
CA ASP A 124 6.68 9.90 -10.00
C ASP A 124 7.19 11.31 -9.73
N LEU A 125 6.30 12.19 -9.26
CA LEU A 125 6.55 13.58 -8.87
C LEU A 125 5.83 13.90 -7.56
N SER A 126 6.40 14.80 -6.76
CA SER A 126 5.75 15.29 -5.53
C SER A 126 5.41 16.77 -5.66
N LYS A 127 4.24 17.20 -5.15
CA LYS A 127 3.92 18.65 -5.03
C LYS A 127 4.90 19.35 -4.07
N PRO A 128 5.19 20.66 -4.22
CA PRO A 128 6.26 21.38 -3.51
C PRO A 128 6.33 21.14 -1.99
N ASP A 129 5.18 21.09 -1.30
CA ASP A 129 5.13 20.94 0.16
C ASP A 129 5.06 19.48 0.64
N THR A 130 4.88 18.52 -0.27
CA THR A 130 4.65 17.11 0.07
C THR A 130 5.84 16.53 0.82
N SER A 131 7.07 16.81 0.36
CA SER A 131 8.29 16.32 1.01
C SER A 131 8.44 16.85 2.44
N TRP A 132 8.18 18.16 2.64
CA TRP A 132 8.23 18.78 3.96
C TRP A 132 7.20 18.17 4.91
N LEU A 133 5.95 17.98 4.45
CA LEU A 133 4.89 17.36 5.24
C LEU A 133 5.19 15.89 5.56
N CYS A 134 5.67 15.12 4.59
CA CYS A 134 6.06 13.73 4.78
C CYS A 134 7.13 13.61 5.86
N ASN A 135 8.18 14.45 5.81
CA ASN A 135 9.21 14.50 6.85
C ASN A 135 8.62 14.80 8.23
N ARG A 136 7.75 15.82 8.32
CA ARG A 136 7.13 16.23 9.59
C ARG A 136 6.24 15.15 10.21
N LEU A 137 5.61 14.33 9.38
CA LEU A 137 4.66 13.28 9.78
C LEU A 137 5.30 11.88 9.85
N ASN A 138 6.62 11.77 9.62
CA ASN A 138 7.36 10.51 9.51
C ASN A 138 6.79 9.56 8.45
N VAL A 139 6.37 10.12 7.31
CA VAL A 139 6.00 9.38 6.10
C VAL A 139 7.21 9.33 5.17
N GLN A 140 7.61 8.13 4.77
CA GLN A 140 8.72 7.92 3.86
C GLN A 140 8.28 8.24 2.43
N LEU A 141 8.90 9.23 1.79
CA LEU A 141 8.60 9.61 0.42
C LEU A 141 9.67 9.07 -0.54
N PHE A 142 9.25 8.21 -1.46
CA PHE A 142 10.05 7.77 -2.61
C PHE A 142 9.55 8.48 -3.86
N THR A 143 10.46 9.17 -4.57
CA THR A 143 10.12 9.89 -5.80
C THR A 143 11.03 9.45 -6.94
N LEU A 144 10.45 9.22 -8.12
CA LEU A 144 11.23 8.95 -9.33
C LEU A 144 11.87 10.21 -9.92
N GLY A 145 11.40 11.40 -9.50
CA GLY A 145 11.92 12.70 -9.95
C GLY A 145 11.59 13.04 -11.40
N ARG A 146 10.73 12.26 -12.05
CA ARG A 146 10.28 12.47 -13.43
C ARG A 146 8.85 11.95 -13.58
N PRO A 147 8.02 12.59 -14.42
CA PRO A 147 6.67 12.10 -14.68
C PRO A 147 6.72 10.72 -15.34
N ILE A 148 5.80 9.84 -14.96
CA ILE A 148 5.54 8.58 -15.66
C ILE A 148 4.29 8.77 -16.51
N THR A 149 4.45 8.72 -17.82
CA THR A 149 3.34 8.72 -18.78
C THR A 149 3.00 7.29 -19.14
N GLY A 150 1.71 6.95 -19.09
CA GLY A 150 1.20 5.62 -19.48
C GLY A 150 1.27 5.36 -20.97
#